data_AF-A0A8T9BMU0-F1
#
_entry.id   AF-A0A8T9BMU0-F1
#
_cell.length_a   1.000
_cell.length_b   1.000
_cell.length_c   1.000
_cell.angle_alpha   90.00
_cell.angle_beta   90.00
_cell.angle_gamma   90.00
#
_symmetry.space_group_name_H-M   'P 1'
#
loop_
_entity.id
_entity.type
_entity.pdbx_description
1 polymer ?
#
loop_
_entity_poly.entity_id
_entity_poly.type
_entity_poly.pdbx_seq_one_letter_code
_entity_poly.pdbx_strand_id
1 'polypeptide(L)'
;LHVTLGAEFEPQPGDLNLIRASSTTGKVTSTKLRTMVINPTYLAQRTRQSVNWTDCKRRVLWSYREWIRSAPEIQTMYSLNIPVPQLRTKMRQEFERHRYVNQMGVVDMLLFQSHAEFQETLNYWKQLPHVLKYFRADEDPNARLPQNFMSGFLEASSSFFPQVHLI
;
A
#
# COMPACT_ATOMS: atom_id res chain seq x y z
N LEU A 1 31.51 27.19 17.54
CA LEU A 1 30.34 27.13 16.64
C LEU A 1 29.63 25.82 16.91
N HIS A 2 28.72 25.86 17.89
CA HIS A 2 28.00 24.72 18.43
C HIS A 2 26.52 25.05 18.25
N VAL A 3 25.83 24.34 17.36
CA VAL A 3 24.38 24.51 17.15
C VAL A 3 23.69 23.37 17.88
N THR A 4 22.90 23.77 18.86
CA THR A 4 22.11 23.00 19.81
C THR A 4 20.86 22.38 19.18
N LEU A 5 20.69 21.07 19.41
CA LEU A 5 19.52 20.38 20.00
C LEU A 5 18.09 20.88 19.75
N GLY A 6 17.24 19.94 19.33
CA GLY A 6 15.95 19.64 19.97
C GLY A 6 14.78 20.59 19.65
N ALA A 7 13.97 20.23 18.65
CA ALA A 7 12.61 20.78 18.48
C ALA A 7 11.60 19.68 18.81
N GLU A 8 11.33 19.49 20.10
CA GLU A 8 10.14 18.81 20.60
C GLU A 8 8.93 19.72 20.36
N PHE A 9 7.93 19.20 19.63
CA PHE A 9 6.66 19.89 19.37
C PHE A 9 5.64 19.41 20.40
N GLU A 10 5.50 20.18 21.48
CA GLU A 10 4.47 19.99 22.51
C GLU A 10 3.26 20.90 22.21
N PRO A 11 2.00 20.41 22.23
CA PRO A 11 0.82 21.22 21.96
C PRO A 11 0.39 22.04 23.18
N GLN A 12 0.20 23.34 23.01
CA GLN A 12 -0.22 24.27 24.06
C GLN A 12 -1.72 24.12 24.42
N PRO A 13 -2.08 24.01 25.71
CA PRO A 13 -3.46 24.05 26.17
C PRO A 13 -3.87 25.47 26.59
N GLY A 14 -4.90 26.03 25.98
CA GLY A 14 -5.42 27.33 26.41
C GLY A 14 -6.62 27.77 25.58
N ASP A 15 -7.81 27.66 26.17
CA ASP A 15 -8.78 28.76 26.26
C ASP A 15 -10.07 28.25 26.96
N LEU A 16 -9.94 27.99 28.25
CA LEU A 16 -11.05 27.97 29.20
C LEU A 16 -11.18 29.38 29.76
N ASN A 17 -12.13 30.18 29.25
CA ASN A 17 -12.89 31.19 29.98
C ASN A 17 -13.70 32.08 29.02
N LEU A 18 -15.03 31.94 29.01
CA LEU A 18 -15.97 33.07 29.18
C LEU A 18 -17.42 32.54 29.30
N ILE A 19 -17.82 32.08 30.48
CA ILE A 19 -19.24 32.01 30.85
C ILE A 19 -19.55 33.26 31.68
N ARG A 20 -20.02 34.30 31.00
CA ARG A 20 -20.76 35.41 31.64
C ARG A 20 -22.18 35.39 31.08
N ALA A 21 -23.12 35.05 31.95
CA ALA A 21 -24.54 35.07 31.61
C ALA A 21 -25.02 36.52 31.40
N SER A 22 -25.74 36.75 30.30
CA SER A 22 -26.71 37.83 30.19
C SER A 22 -27.84 37.38 29.27
N SER A 23 -29.06 37.51 29.79
CA SER A 23 -30.36 37.30 29.14
C SER A 23 -30.49 38.01 27.79
N THR A 24 -31.30 37.43 26.89
CA THR A 24 -32.48 38.03 26.22
C THR A 24 -32.74 37.32 24.88
N THR A 25 -33.99 36.88 24.73
CA THR A 25 -34.76 36.51 23.53
C THR A 25 -34.05 36.63 22.18
N GLY A 26 -33.84 35.51 21.47
CA GLY A 26 -33.25 35.49 20.13
C GLY A 26 -33.54 34.20 19.38
N LYS A 27 -34.04 34.35 18.15
CA LYS A 27 -34.41 33.34 17.15
C LYS A 27 -33.56 32.06 17.21
N VAL A 28 -34.23 30.90 17.12
CA VAL A 28 -33.59 29.61 16.82
C VAL A 28 -33.03 29.68 15.40
N THR A 29 -31.82 30.22 15.26
CA THR A 29 -31.02 30.02 14.07
C THR A 29 -30.58 28.57 14.10
N SER A 30 -31.03 27.82 13.08
CA SER A 30 -30.60 26.45 12.81
C SER A 30 -29.08 26.37 13.00
N THR A 31 -28.67 25.68 14.06
CA THR A 31 -27.28 25.38 14.32
C THR A 31 -26.80 24.57 13.13
N LYS A 32 -26.06 25.23 12.23
CA LYS A 32 -25.22 24.59 11.23
C LYS A 32 -24.35 23.61 12.00
N LEU A 33 -24.78 22.34 12.03
CA LEU A 33 -24.02 21.26 12.63
C LEU A 33 -22.61 21.40 12.06
N ARG A 34 -21.62 21.64 12.92
CA ARG A 34 -20.23 21.56 12.51
C ARG A 34 -20.01 20.11 12.12
N THR A 35 -20.22 19.81 10.84
CA THR A 35 -19.86 18.53 10.26
C THR A 35 -18.36 18.41 10.45
N MET A 36 -17.92 17.46 11.27
CA MET A 36 -16.52 17.11 11.41
C MET A 36 -16.02 16.68 10.02
N VAL A 37 -15.21 17.53 9.39
CA VAL A 37 -14.58 17.22 8.10
C VAL A 37 -13.41 16.29 8.39
N ILE A 38 -13.52 15.03 7.97
CA ILE A 38 -12.42 14.07 8.05
C ILE A 38 -11.54 14.29 6.83
N ASN A 39 -10.31 14.74 7.06
CA ASN A 39 -9.34 14.95 5.99
C ASN A 39 -8.82 13.61 5.47
N PRO A 40 -8.60 13.46 4.16
CA PRO A 40 -8.08 12.23 3.58
C PRO A 40 -6.59 12.03 3.94
N THR A 41 -6.14 10.78 3.91
CA THR A 41 -4.75 10.40 4.15
C THR A 41 -3.83 10.82 3.00
N TYR A 42 -2.52 10.85 3.24
CA TYR A 42 -1.54 11.13 2.20
C TYR A 42 -1.69 10.14 1.03
N LEU A 43 -1.67 10.67 -0.20
CA LEU A 43 -1.89 9.97 -1.47
C LEU A 43 -3.29 9.32 -1.65
N ALA A 44 -4.26 9.65 -0.81
CA ALA A 44 -5.63 9.17 -0.97
C ALA A 44 -6.24 9.62 -2.31
N GLN A 45 -6.84 8.68 -3.02
CA GLN A 45 -7.56 8.94 -4.26
C GLN A 45 -9.02 8.52 -4.13
N ARG A 46 -9.92 9.34 -4.67
CA ARG A 46 -11.34 8.99 -4.75
C ARG A 46 -11.55 7.85 -5.73
N THR A 47 -12.18 6.77 -5.28
CA THR A 47 -12.58 5.66 -6.15
C THR A 47 -13.53 6.15 -7.22
N ARG A 48 -13.22 5.81 -8.48
CA ARG A 48 -14.09 6.05 -9.64
C ARG A 48 -13.98 4.91 -10.63
N GLN A 49 -15.04 4.72 -11.41
CA GLN A 49 -15.09 3.79 -12.53
C GLN A 49 -14.66 4.50 -13.82
N SER A 50 -14.09 3.75 -14.75
CA SER A 50 -13.71 4.25 -16.06
C SER A 50 -14.93 4.32 -16.99
N VAL A 51 -15.02 5.40 -17.75
CA VAL A 51 -16.13 5.62 -18.69
C VAL A 51 -15.90 4.89 -20.01
N ASN A 52 -14.64 4.79 -20.43
CA ASN A 52 -14.24 4.19 -21.69
C ASN A 52 -12.84 3.55 -21.57
N TRP A 53 -12.51 2.66 -22.50
CA TRP A 53 -11.21 1.96 -22.54
C TRP A 53 -10.00 2.88 -22.64
N THR A 54 -10.14 4.01 -23.34
CA THR A 54 -9.08 5.01 -23.45
C THR A 54 -8.77 5.67 -22.11
N ASP A 55 -9.79 5.96 -21.31
CA ASP A 55 -9.61 6.48 -19.95
C ASP A 55 -8.99 5.43 -19.02
N CYS A 56 -9.47 4.19 -19.11
CA CYS A 56 -8.93 3.05 -18.38
C CYS A 56 -7.41 2.88 -18.65
N LYS A 57 -7.00 2.81 -19.92
CA LYS A 57 -5.57 2.71 -20.31
C LYS A 57 -4.74 3.87 -19.78
N ARG A 58 -5.26 5.10 -19.84
CA ARG A 58 -4.56 6.28 -19.31
C ARG A 58 -4.31 6.15 -17.81
N ARG A 59 -5.29 5.66 -17.05
CA ARG A 59 -5.18 5.44 -15.60
C ARG A 59 -4.18 4.35 -15.27
N VAL A 60 -4.19 3.24 -16.00
CA VAL A 60 -3.19 2.16 -15.85
C VAL A 60 -1.77 2.69 -16.10
N LEU A 61 -1.56 3.43 -17.19
CA LEU A 61 -0.25 4.01 -17.50
C LEU A 61 0.19 5.03 -16.46
N TRP A 62 -0.73 5.80 -15.92
CA TRP A 62 -0.42 6.77 -14.86
C TRP A 62 0.02 6.06 -13.58
N SER A 63 -0.74 5.08 -13.09
CA SER A 63 -0.39 4.26 -11.93
C SER A 63 0.96 3.55 -12.12
N TYR A 64 1.20 2.96 -13.30
CA TYR A 64 2.48 2.33 -13.61
C TYR A 64 3.67 3.30 -13.49
N ARG A 65 3.50 4.55 -13.95
CA ARG A 65 4.56 5.57 -13.87
C ARG A 65 4.84 6.00 -12.44
N GLU A 66 3.82 6.08 -11.60
CA GLU A 66 3.99 6.39 -10.17
C GLU A 66 4.82 5.33 -9.47
N TRP A 67 4.49 4.05 -9.67
CA TRP A 67 5.26 2.92 -9.14
C TRP A 67 6.73 2.95 -9.54
N ILE A 68 7.04 3.15 -10.83
CA ILE A 68 8.43 3.15 -11.31
C ILE A 68 9.24 4.34 -10.76
N ARG A 69 8.57 5.47 -10.47
CA ARG A 69 9.18 6.67 -9.88
C ARG A 69 9.39 6.54 -8.38
N SER A 70 8.49 5.89 -7.65
CA SER A 70 8.60 5.68 -6.20
C SER A 70 9.56 4.54 -5.82
N ALA A 71 9.95 3.68 -6.76
CA ALA A 71 10.90 2.58 -6.53
C ALA A 71 12.15 2.93 -5.67
N PRO A 72 12.93 4.01 -5.94
CA PRO A 72 14.08 4.38 -5.10
C PRO A 72 13.69 4.79 -3.67
N GLU A 73 12.53 5.43 -3.50
CA GLU A 73 12.00 5.82 -2.20
C GLU A 73 11.64 4.57 -1.39
N ILE A 74 10.95 3.61 -2.01
CA ILE A 74 10.59 2.32 -1.40
C ILE A 74 11.86 1.55 -0.98
N GLN A 75 12.91 1.52 -1.80
CA GLN A 75 14.17 0.87 -1.44
C GLN A 75 14.78 1.48 -0.17
N THR A 76 14.79 2.81 -0.08
CA THR A 76 15.38 3.53 1.05
C THR A 76 14.54 3.38 2.33
N MET A 77 13.22 3.53 2.22
CA MET A 77 12.31 3.41 3.37
C MET A 77 12.33 2.01 4.01
N TYR A 78 12.40 0.97 3.19
CA TYR A 78 12.41 -0.42 3.65
C TYR A 78 13.81 -1.02 3.80
N SER A 79 14.87 -0.24 3.55
CA SER A 79 16.28 -0.70 3.57
C SER A 79 16.48 -2.04 2.83
N LEU A 80 15.91 -2.16 1.63
CA LEU A 80 15.95 -3.40 0.85
C LEU A 80 17.35 -3.66 0.30
N ASN A 81 17.85 -4.89 0.48
CA ASN A 81 19.12 -5.36 -0.13
C ASN A 81 19.01 -5.65 -1.64
N ILE A 82 17.96 -5.14 -2.29
CA ILE A 82 17.65 -5.38 -3.70
C ILE A 82 17.88 -4.07 -4.48
N PRO A 83 18.63 -4.09 -5.59
CA PRO A 83 18.87 -2.91 -6.40
C PRO A 83 17.59 -2.40 -7.09
N VAL A 84 17.45 -1.07 -7.23
CA VAL A 84 16.29 -0.39 -7.85
C VAL A 84 15.87 -0.98 -9.21
N PRO A 85 16.79 -1.36 -10.13
CA PRO A 85 16.40 -1.96 -11.41
C PRO A 85 15.64 -3.28 -11.26
N GLN A 86 16.01 -4.12 -10.29
CA GLN A 86 15.30 -5.37 -10.01
C GLN A 86 13.90 -5.09 -9.45
N LEU A 87 13.77 -4.11 -8.55
CA LEU A 87 12.47 -3.69 -8.03
C LEU A 87 11.53 -3.19 -9.15
N ARG A 88 12.04 -2.36 -10.08
CA ARG A 88 11.28 -1.90 -11.25
C ARG A 88 10.86 -3.04 -12.18
N THR A 89 11.71 -4.06 -12.30
CA THR A 89 11.42 -5.25 -13.10
C THR A 89 10.30 -6.06 -12.45
N LYS A 90 10.28 -6.20 -11.12
CA LYS A 90 9.15 -6.82 -10.41
C LYS A 90 7.84 -6.05 -10.56
N MET A 91 7.88 -4.73 -10.41
CA MET A 91 6.71 -3.90 -10.66
C MET A 91 6.17 -4.14 -12.08
N ARG A 92 7.03 -4.19 -13.10
CA ARG A 92 6.62 -4.55 -14.47
C ARG A 92 5.98 -5.93 -14.55
N GLN A 93 6.56 -6.96 -13.92
CA GLN A 93 6.00 -8.31 -13.91
C GLN A 93 4.58 -8.35 -13.34
N GLU A 94 4.32 -7.62 -12.25
CA GLU A 94 2.98 -7.55 -11.64
C GLU A 94 1.94 -6.87 -12.53
N PHE A 95 2.33 -5.80 -13.23
CA PHE A 95 1.46 -5.17 -14.23
C PHE A 95 1.23 -6.07 -15.45
N GLU A 96 2.25 -6.82 -15.88
CA GLU A 96 2.15 -7.75 -17.01
C GLU A 96 1.34 -9.01 -16.69
N ARG A 97 1.30 -9.44 -15.43
CA ARG A 97 0.45 -10.54 -14.94
C ARG A 97 -1.02 -10.34 -15.31
N HIS A 98 -1.48 -9.09 -15.37
CA HIS A 98 -2.86 -8.72 -15.68
C HIS A 98 -3.03 -8.12 -17.09
N ARG A 99 -2.08 -8.35 -18.00
CA ARG A 99 -2.07 -7.75 -19.34
C ARG A 99 -3.29 -8.09 -20.20
N TYR A 100 -3.82 -9.30 -20.06
CA TYR A 100 -4.89 -9.83 -20.93
C TYR A 100 -6.30 -9.72 -20.32
N VAL A 101 -6.49 -8.84 -19.34
CA VAL A 101 -7.81 -8.61 -18.74
C VAL A 101 -8.69 -7.82 -19.72
N ASN A 102 -9.70 -8.49 -20.26
CA ASN A 102 -10.61 -7.92 -21.26
C ASN A 102 -11.83 -7.20 -20.66
N GLN A 103 -12.05 -7.29 -19.35
CA GLN A 103 -13.24 -6.73 -18.70
C GLN A 103 -12.90 -5.42 -17.97
N MET A 104 -13.51 -4.32 -18.39
CA MET A 104 -13.21 -2.97 -17.88
C MET A 104 -13.44 -2.84 -16.36
N GLY A 105 -14.52 -3.43 -15.84
CA GLY A 105 -14.81 -3.40 -14.40
C GLY A 105 -13.74 -4.12 -13.55
N VAL A 106 -13.14 -5.18 -14.09
CA VAL A 106 -12.03 -5.88 -13.43
C VAL A 106 -10.77 -5.02 -13.43
N VAL A 107 -10.50 -4.30 -14.52
CA VAL A 107 -9.36 -3.38 -14.57
C VAL A 107 -9.52 -2.24 -13.57
N ASP A 108 -10.73 -1.69 -13.40
CA ASP A 108 -11.00 -0.67 -12.38
C ASP A 108 -10.78 -1.19 -10.95
N MET A 109 -11.17 -2.43 -10.67
CA MET A 109 -10.89 -3.08 -9.39
C MET A 109 -9.38 -3.28 -9.18
N LEU A 110 -8.65 -3.75 -10.20
CA LEU A 110 -7.20 -3.92 -10.14
C LEU A 110 -6.45 -2.59 -9.94
N LEU A 111 -6.91 -1.52 -10.59
CA LEU A 111 -6.41 -0.17 -10.38
C LEU A 111 -6.63 0.31 -8.95
N PHE A 112 -7.82 0.06 -8.40
CA PHE A 112 -8.13 0.40 -7.01
C PHE A 112 -7.22 -0.37 -6.04
N GLN A 113 -7.07 -1.68 -6.24
CA GLN A 113 -6.17 -2.52 -5.44
C GLN A 113 -4.72 -2.01 -5.52
N SER A 114 -4.23 -1.70 -6.73
CA SER A 114 -2.87 -1.19 -6.92
C SER A 114 -2.66 0.14 -6.19
N HIS A 115 -3.65 1.04 -6.21
CA HIS A 115 -3.57 2.33 -5.50
C HIS A 115 -3.61 2.17 -3.98
N ALA A 116 -4.42 1.23 -3.48
CA ALA A 116 -4.44 0.89 -2.06
C ALA A 116 -3.06 0.35 -1.61
N GLU A 117 -2.48 -0.57 -2.39
CA GLU A 117 -1.15 -1.11 -2.11
C GLU A 117 -0.07 -0.03 -2.15
N PHE A 118 -0.15 0.90 -3.10
CA PHE A 118 0.77 2.03 -3.22
C PHE A 118 0.74 2.94 -1.98
N GLN A 119 -0.45 3.31 -1.53
CA GLN A 119 -0.63 4.09 -0.29
C GLN A 119 -0.06 3.34 0.93
N GLU A 120 -0.37 2.05 1.07
CA GLU A 120 0.13 1.24 2.19
C GLU A 120 1.67 1.15 2.21
N THR A 121 2.31 1.13 1.03
CA THR A 121 3.78 1.10 0.92
C THR A 121 4.43 2.45 1.20
N LEU A 122 3.90 3.54 0.65
CA LEU A 122 4.51 4.87 0.82
C LEU A 122 4.21 5.50 2.18
N ASN A 123 3.04 5.21 2.76
CA ASN A 123 2.72 5.63 4.12
C ASN A 123 3.35 4.74 5.19
N TYR A 124 4.15 3.73 4.80
CA TYR A 124 4.79 2.78 5.69
C TYR A 124 3.79 2.04 6.61
N TRP A 125 2.59 1.74 6.10
CA TRP A 125 1.60 0.93 6.80
C TRP A 125 1.91 -0.57 6.68
N LYS A 126 2.61 -0.97 5.61
CA LYS A 126 3.11 -2.33 5.42
C LYS A 126 4.49 -2.51 6.05
N GLN A 127 4.74 -3.72 6.57
CA GLN A 127 6.04 -4.15 7.05
C GLN A 127 6.89 -4.79 5.93
N LEU A 128 8.21 -4.82 6.12
CA LEU A 128 9.20 -5.42 5.22
C LEU A 128 8.82 -6.83 4.68
N PRO A 129 8.35 -7.82 5.48
CA PRO A 129 7.96 -9.13 4.95
C PRO A 129 6.82 -9.09 3.92
N HIS A 130 5.95 -8.08 3.98
CA HIS A 130 4.89 -7.92 2.98
C HIS A 130 5.44 -7.48 1.63
N VAL A 131 6.51 -6.68 1.63
CA VAL A 131 7.21 -6.27 0.40
C VAL A 131 8.04 -7.43 -0.15
N LEU A 132 8.73 -8.18 0.72
CA LEU A 132 9.51 -9.36 0.31
C LEU A 132 8.64 -10.50 -0.23
N LYS A 133 7.35 -10.55 0.10
CA LYS A 133 6.42 -11.55 -0.47
C LYS A 133 6.47 -11.62 -2.00
N TYR A 134 6.64 -10.48 -2.68
CA TYR A 134 6.70 -10.42 -4.15
C TYR A 134 8.02 -10.99 -4.72
N PHE A 135 9.04 -11.19 -3.88
CA PHE A 135 10.35 -11.72 -4.25
C PHE A 135 10.56 -13.19 -3.89
N ARG A 136 9.60 -13.84 -3.21
CA ARG A 136 9.74 -15.25 -2.76
C ARG A 136 10.11 -16.24 -3.88
N ALA A 137 9.58 -16.03 -5.09
CA ALA A 137 9.88 -16.90 -6.23
C ALA A 137 11.33 -16.77 -6.75
N ASP A 138 12.04 -15.70 -6.39
CA ASP A 138 13.43 -15.47 -6.75
C ASP A 138 14.40 -15.96 -5.66
N GLU A 139 13.99 -15.86 -4.39
CA GLU A 139 14.80 -16.27 -3.24
C GLU A 139 14.77 -17.79 -3.03
N ASP A 140 13.59 -18.42 -3.13
CA ASP A 140 13.42 -19.85 -2.86
C ASP A 140 13.16 -20.64 -4.15
N PRO A 141 14.14 -21.41 -4.67
CA PRO A 141 13.92 -22.27 -5.83
C PRO A 141 12.89 -23.39 -5.55
N ASN A 142 12.74 -23.80 -4.29
CA ASN A 142 11.74 -24.76 -3.83
C ASN A 142 10.33 -24.16 -3.68
N ALA A 143 10.18 -22.83 -3.69
CA ALA A 143 8.86 -22.19 -3.67
C ALA A 143 8.16 -22.26 -5.03
N ARG A 144 8.88 -22.65 -6.09
CA ARG A 144 8.27 -22.92 -7.40
C ARG A 144 7.53 -24.25 -7.32
N LEU A 145 6.33 -24.30 -7.91
CA LEU A 145 5.64 -25.57 -8.09
C LEU A 145 6.56 -26.54 -8.88
N PRO A 146 6.65 -27.81 -8.45
CA PRO A 146 7.42 -28.80 -9.16
C PRO A 146 6.91 -28.93 -10.60
N GLN A 147 7.84 -28.96 -11.55
CA GLN A 147 7.52 -28.93 -12.99
C GLN A 147 6.74 -30.17 -13.44
N ASN A 148 6.90 -31.28 -12.73
CA ASN A 148 6.26 -32.56 -13.06
C ASN A 148 5.42 -33.06 -11.89
N PHE A 149 4.33 -33.76 -12.22
CA PHE A 149 3.48 -34.43 -11.24
C PHE A 149 4.28 -35.36 -10.31
N MET A 150 5.23 -36.14 -10.86
CA MET A 150 6.02 -37.08 -10.04
C MET A 150 6.92 -36.40 -9.02
N SER A 151 7.55 -35.27 -9.37
CA SER A 151 8.35 -34.50 -8.42
C SER A 151 7.49 -33.97 -7.27
N GLY A 152 6.29 -33.45 -7.55
CA GLY A 152 5.40 -32.97 -6.49
C GLY A 152 4.78 -34.08 -5.64
N PHE A 153 4.50 -35.24 -6.25
CA PHE A 153 4.03 -36.41 -5.52
C PHE A 153 5.08 -36.93 -4.52
N LEU A 154 6.35 -37.03 -4.94
CA LEU A 154 7.43 -37.52 -4.07
C LEU A 154 7.77 -36.53 -2.94
N GLU A 155 7.78 -35.22 -3.22
CA GLU A 155 8.03 -34.17 -2.21
C GLU A 155 6.96 -34.14 -1.10
N ALA A 156 5.68 -34.33 -1.48
CA ALA A 156 4.58 -34.47 -0.54
C ALA A 156 4.66 -35.78 0.27
N SER A 157 5.16 -36.87 -0.33
CA SER A 157 5.32 -38.15 0.38
C SER A 157 6.51 -38.16 1.35
N SER A 158 7.61 -37.46 1.05
CA SER A 158 8.82 -37.44 1.90
C SER A 158 8.68 -36.55 3.14
N SER A 159 7.84 -35.51 3.08
CA SER A 159 7.56 -34.63 4.22
C SER A 159 6.60 -35.24 5.25
N PHE A 160 5.93 -36.34 4.91
CA PHE A 160 4.99 -37.05 5.78
C PHE A 160 5.66 -38.02 6.78
N PHE A 161 6.88 -38.46 6.51
CA PHE A 161 7.64 -39.32 7.42
C PHE A 161 8.74 -38.50 8.10
N PRO A 162 8.53 -38.01 9.36
CA PRO A 162 9.65 -37.51 10.13
C PRO A 162 10.63 -38.67 10.32
N GLN A 163 11.84 -38.54 9.77
CA GLN A 163 12.94 -39.42 10.13
C GLN A 163 13.14 -39.31 11.63
N VAL A 164 12.75 -40.37 12.33
CA VAL A 164 13.05 -40.54 13.74
C VAL A 164 14.56 -40.68 13.83
N HIS A 165 15.26 -39.59 14.17
CA HIS A 165 16.67 -39.62 14.50
C HIS A 165 16.79 -40.44 15.79
N LEU A 166 17.20 -41.70 15.62
CA LEU A 166 17.50 -42.64 16.69
C LEU A 166 18.68 -42.09 17.51
N ILE A 167 18.41 -41.82 18.80
CA ILE A 167 19.41 -41.82 19.87
C ILE A 167 19.65 -43.27 20.26
#